data_AF-A0A2Z7CGD8-F1
#
_entry.id   AF-A0A2Z7CGD8-F1
#
_cell.length_a   1.000
_cell.length_b   1.000
_cell.length_c   1.000
_cell.angle_alpha   90.00
_cell.angle_beta   90.00
_cell.angle_gamma   90.00
#
_symmetry.space_group_name_H-M   'P 1'
#
loop_
_entity.id
_entity.type
_entity.pdbx_description
1 polymer ?
#
loop_
_entity_poly.entity_id
_entity_poly.type
_entity_poly.pdbx_seq_one_letter_code
_entity_poly.pdbx_strand_id
1 'polypeptide(L)'
;MDKKLGLHRCACCRDLLVGAYFSCLRCVEDGLDSECRLCCACYHMGEFTHNHSLSNFLDQHSMAKQLKNHTPDARRDRAKVLDFLSYFFMDFTEII
;
A
#
# COMPACT_ATOMS: atom_id res chain seq x y z
N MET A 1 6.31 -25.32 16.57
CA MET A 1 6.50 -24.61 15.29
C MET A 1 5.96 -23.21 15.47
N ASP A 2 6.79 -22.34 16.03
CA ASP A 2 6.49 -20.94 16.25
C ASP A 2 6.35 -20.28 14.88
N LYS A 3 5.11 -20.09 14.42
CA LYS A 3 4.82 -19.24 13.28
C LYS A 3 5.22 -17.84 13.71
N LYS A 4 6.43 -17.42 13.33
CA LYS A 4 6.84 -16.00 13.36
C LYS A 4 5.75 -15.26 12.60
N LEU A 5 4.85 -14.61 13.33
CA LEU A 5 3.91 -13.68 12.74
C LEU A 5 4.80 -12.59 12.15
N GLY A 6 4.82 -12.50 10.81
CA GLY A 6 5.59 -11.50 10.07
C GLY A 6 5.01 -10.12 10.30
N LEU A 7 5.05 -9.64 11.54
CA LEU A 7 4.49 -8.37 11.96
C LEU A 7 5.35 -7.27 11.35
N HIS A 8 4.79 -6.61 10.35
CA HIS A 8 5.40 -5.46 9.73
C HIS A 8 5.23 -4.21 10.61
N ARG A 9 6.06 -3.20 10.39
CA ARG A 9 5.98 -1.91 11.09
C ARG A 9 5.74 -0.79 10.10
N CYS A 10 5.01 0.23 10.55
CA CYS A 10 4.83 1.46 9.80
C CYS A 10 6.18 2.17 9.65
N ALA A 11 6.54 2.58 8.44
CA ALA A 11 7.77 3.32 8.16
C ALA A 11 7.79 4.71 8.84
N CYS A 12 6.60 5.29 9.07
CA CYS A 12 6.44 6.60 9.69
C CYS A 12 6.42 6.53 11.23
N CYS A 13 5.38 5.91 11.81
CA CYS A 13 5.20 5.87 13.28
C CYS A 13 5.87 4.68 13.98
N ARG A 14 6.43 3.71 13.23
CA ARG A 14 7.06 2.47 13.74
C ARG A 14 6.16 1.52 14.53
N ASP A 15 4.86 1.82 14.60
CA ASP A 15 3.84 0.95 15.17
C ASP A 15 3.67 -0.33 14.35
N LEU A 16 3.20 -1.38 15.03
CA LEU A 16 2.92 -2.66 14.40
C LEU A 16 1.73 -2.53 13.44
N LEU A 17 1.91 -3.03 12.22
CA LEU A 17 0.85 -3.13 11.22
C LEU A 17 0.03 -4.39 11.52
N VAL A 18 -1.01 -4.20 12.31
CA VAL A 18 -1.98 -5.24 12.66
C VAL A 18 -3.24 -4.99 11.84
N GLY A 19 -3.42 -5.74 10.74
CA GLY A 19 -4.55 -5.57 9.82
C GLY A 19 -4.14 -4.92 8.49
N ALA A 20 -5.06 -4.14 7.90
CA ALA A 20 -4.82 -3.50 6.61
C ALA A 20 -3.71 -2.44 6.70
N TYR A 21 -2.84 -2.44 5.69
CA TYR A 21 -1.77 -1.45 5.54
C TYR A 21 -1.57 -1.14 4.07
N PHE A 22 -0.87 -0.02 3.83
CA PHE A 22 -0.53 0.46 2.50
C PHE A 22 0.95 0.20 2.24
N SER A 23 1.30 -0.05 0.98
CA SER A 23 2.68 -0.25 0.55
C SER A 23 2.89 0.42 -0.80
N CYS A 24 4.09 0.93 -1.04
CA CYS A 24 4.43 1.55 -2.31
C CYS A 24 4.68 0.48 -3.38
N LEU A 25 3.91 0.51 -4.47
CA LEU A 25 4.07 -0.41 -5.60
C LEU A 25 5.48 -0.34 -6.20
N ARG A 26 6.02 0.87 -6.36
CA ARG A 26 7.37 1.08 -6.92
C ARG A 26 8.45 0.47 -6.04
N CYS A 27 8.37 0.67 -4.72
CA CYS A 27 9.29 -0.01 -3.79
C CYS A 27 9.19 -1.52 -3.90
N VAL A 28 7.99 -2.06 -4.09
CA VAL A 28 7.78 -3.51 -4.20
C VAL A 28 8.39 -4.04 -5.49
N GLU A 29 8.24 -3.33 -6.62
CA GLU A 29 8.91 -3.65 -7.89
C GLU A 29 10.44 -3.61 -7.75
N ASP A 30 10.97 -2.68 -6.96
CA ASP A 30 12.42 -2.53 -6.70
C ASP A 30 12.94 -3.48 -5.61
N GLY A 31 12.08 -4.31 -5.00
CA GLY A 31 12.46 -5.23 -3.91
C GLY A 31 12.69 -4.55 -2.54
N LEU A 32 12.28 -3.29 -2.39
CA LEU A 32 12.33 -2.46 -1.18
C LEU A 32 10.98 -2.39 -0.46
N ASP A 33 10.12 -3.40 -0.64
CA ASP A 33 8.77 -3.49 -0.09
C ASP A 33 8.72 -3.26 1.42
N SER A 34 9.81 -3.60 2.09
CA SER A 34 9.89 -3.63 3.54
C SER A 34 10.04 -2.28 4.20
N GLU A 35 10.49 -1.29 3.44
CA GLU A 35 10.82 0.05 3.93
C GLU A 35 9.68 1.06 3.65
N CYS A 36 8.69 0.68 2.86
CA CYS A 36 7.66 1.59 2.35
C CYS A 36 6.24 1.21 2.81
N ARG A 37 6.09 0.56 3.98
CA ARG A 37 4.77 0.17 4.51
C ARG A 37 4.22 1.22 5.47
N LEU A 38 2.95 1.58 5.33
CA LEU A 38 2.29 2.60 6.14
C LEU A 38 0.99 2.09 6.74
N CYS A 39 0.70 2.52 7.97
CA CYS A 39 -0.61 2.33 8.57
C CYS A 39 -1.64 3.29 7.95
N CYS A 40 -2.94 3.01 8.14
CA CYS A 40 -4.00 3.85 7.63
C CYS A 40 -3.89 5.32 8.08
N ALA A 41 -3.50 5.55 9.34
CA ALA A 41 -3.35 6.90 9.88
C ALA A 41 -2.23 7.69 9.18
N CYS A 42 -1.02 7.11 9.08
CA CYS A 42 0.11 7.76 8.41
C CYS A 42 -0.12 7.95 6.91
N TYR A 43 -0.83 7.00 6.26
CA TYR A 43 -1.22 7.16 4.87
C TYR A 43 -2.17 8.35 4.67
N HIS A 44 -3.21 8.49 5.50
CA HIS A 44 -4.17 9.60 5.41
C HIS A 44 -3.57 10.96 5.76
N MET A 45 -2.66 11.01 6.74
CA MET A 45 -2.00 12.26 7.12
C MET A 45 -1.04 12.74 6.03
N GLY A 46 -0.47 11.85 5.21
CA GLY A 46 0.52 12.21 4.18
C GLY A 46 1.87 12.70 4.72
N GLU A 47 2.04 12.76 6.04
CA GLU A 47 3.22 13.23 6.76
C GLU A 47 4.31 12.14 6.83
N PHE A 48 4.73 11.60 5.68
CA PHE A 48 5.85 10.66 5.61
C PHE A 48 6.82 11.03 4.49
N THR A 49 8.11 10.95 4.77
CA THR A 49 9.15 11.24 3.77
C THR A 49 9.36 10.01 2.90
N HIS A 50 8.82 10.04 1.68
CA HIS A 50 9.04 8.99 0.71
C HIS A 50 9.26 9.57 -0.70
N ASN A 51 10.16 8.93 -1.47
CA ASN A 51 10.56 9.41 -2.79
C ASN A 51 9.50 9.22 -3.89
N HIS A 52 8.43 8.47 -3.60
CA HIS A 52 7.31 8.26 -4.52
C HIS A 52 6.04 8.94 -4.03
N SER A 53 5.25 9.44 -4.99
CA SER A 53 3.93 10.01 -4.72
C SER A 53 3.03 9.00 -3.99
N LEU A 54 2.15 9.53 -3.13
CA LEU A 54 1.04 8.83 -2.47
C LEU A 54 0.21 7.99 -3.44
N SER A 55 0.07 8.41 -4.70
CA SER A 55 -0.66 7.68 -5.73
C SER A 55 -0.05 6.30 -6.10
N ASN A 56 1.19 6.03 -5.67
CA ASN A 56 1.84 4.73 -5.86
C ASN A 56 1.61 3.78 -4.69
N PHE A 57 0.95 4.23 -3.62
CA PHE A 57 0.62 3.38 -2.49
C PHE A 57 -0.68 2.64 -2.76
N LEU A 58 -0.66 1.34 -2.49
CA LEU A 58 -1.82 0.45 -2.61
C LEU A 58 -2.02 -0.27 -1.29
N ASP A 59 -3.27 -0.58 -0.96
CA ASP A 59 -3.58 -1.50 0.12
C ASP A 59 -3.04 -2.91 -0.23
N GLN A 60 -2.81 -3.71 0.81
CA GLN A 60 -2.27 -5.06 0.66
C GLN A 60 -3.06 -5.95 -0.33
N HIS A 61 -4.38 -5.84 -0.38
CA HIS A 61 -5.20 -6.65 -1.27
C HIS A 61 -5.06 -6.19 -2.73
N SER A 62 -5.13 -4.88 -2.98
CA SER A 62 -4.88 -4.31 -4.31
C SER A 62 -3.48 -4.59 -4.80
N MET A 63 -2.48 -4.54 -3.92
CA MET A 63 -1.10 -4.89 -4.23
C MET A 63 -0.97 -6.37 -4.62
N ALA A 64 -1.57 -7.28 -3.86
CA ALA A 64 -1.57 -8.70 -4.19
C ALA A 64 -2.24 -8.96 -5.54
N LYS A 65 -3.31 -8.23 -5.87
CA LYS A 65 -3.97 -8.31 -7.18
C LYS A 65 -3.08 -7.81 -8.32
N GLN A 66 -2.40 -6.68 -8.13
CA GLN A 66 -1.43 -6.16 -9.09
C GLN A 66 -0.31 -7.17 -9.35
N LEU A 67 0.33 -7.69 -8.30
CA LEU A 67 1.43 -8.65 -8.44
C LEU A 67 1.00 -9.96 -9.12
N LYS A 68 -0.20 -10.46 -8.81
CA LYS A 68 -0.76 -11.66 -9.48
C LYS A 68 -1.02 -11.46 -10.97
N ASN A 69 -1.36 -10.24 -11.39
CA ASN A 69 -1.54 -9.91 -12.79
C ASN A 69 -0.21 -9.74 -13.55
N HIS A 70 0.92 -9.67 -12.84
CA HIS A 70 2.24 -9.34 -13.38
C HIS A 70 3.18 -10.54 -13.57
N THR A 71 2.71 -11.78 -13.41
CA THR A 71 3.47 -13.00 -13.78
C THR A 71 2.95 -13.61 -15.08
N PRO A 72 3.81 -14.01 -16.03
CA PRO A 72 4.96 -13.32 -16.61
C PRO A 72 4.83 -13.23 -18.14
N ASP A 73 4.70 -12.03 -18.71
CA ASP A 73 5.35 -11.65 -19.98
C ASP A 73 5.06 -10.18 -20.32
N ALA A 74 6.11 -9.49 -20.76
CA ALA A 74 6.08 -8.21 -21.46
C ALA A 74 5.52 -6.97 -20.73
N ARG A 75 6.45 -6.21 -20.15
CA ARG A 75 6.60 -4.75 -20.25
C ARG A 75 5.60 -4.05 -21.21
N ARG A 76 4.47 -3.47 -20.73
CA ARG A 76 3.83 -2.30 -21.39
C ARG A 76 2.72 -1.58 -20.59
N ASP A 77 2.89 -0.26 -20.49
CA ASP A 77 1.92 0.86 -20.44
C ASP A 77 0.60 0.82 -19.60
N ARG A 78 0.56 1.80 -18.68
CA ARG A 78 -0.42 2.90 -18.51
C ARG A 78 -1.85 2.66 -17.98
N ALA A 79 -2.15 3.50 -16.99
CA ALA A 79 -3.38 4.27 -16.77
C ALA A 79 -4.64 3.55 -16.27
N LYS A 80 -4.73 3.31 -14.95
CA LYS A 80 -6.02 3.16 -14.22
C LYS A 80 -5.99 3.68 -12.76
N VAL A 81 -5.25 4.76 -12.48
CA VAL A 81 -5.13 5.30 -11.10
C VAL A 81 -6.32 6.19 -10.70
N LEU A 82 -7.24 6.51 -11.61
CA LEU A 82 -8.35 7.44 -11.33
C LEU A 82 -9.69 6.79 -10.95
N ASP A 83 -9.84 5.46 -11.03
CA ASP A 83 -11.10 4.81 -10.67
C ASP A 83 -11.23 4.47 -9.17
N PHE A 84 -10.13 4.50 -8.40
CA PHE A 84 -10.14 3.98 -7.03
C PHE A 84 -10.43 5.03 -5.95
N LEU A 85 -10.19 6.32 -6.25
CA LEU A 85 -10.45 7.41 -5.31
C LEU A 85 -11.95 7.68 -5.09
N SER A 86 -12.83 7.21 -5.98
CA SER A 86 -14.28 7.36 -5.83
C SER A 86 -14.89 6.35 -4.85
N TYR A 87 -14.35 5.14 -4.74
CA TYR A 87 -14.88 4.11 -3.82
C TYR A 87 -14.52 4.39 -2.36
N PHE A 88 -13.34 4.97 -2.09
CA PHE A 88 -12.88 5.17 -0.72
C PHE A 88 -13.58 6.35 -0.02
N PHE A 89 -14.09 7.32 -0.78
CA PHE A 89 -14.74 8.52 -0.22
C PHE A 89 -16.18 8.27 0.26
N MET A 90 -16.81 7.13 -0.10
CA MET A 90 -18.21 6.88 0.25
C MET A 90 -18.41 6.16 1.60
N ASP A 91 -17.41 5.46 2.15
CA ASP A 91 -17.58 4.69 3.39
C ASP A 91 -17.28 5.46 4.70
N PHE A 92 -16.60 6.61 4.64
CA PHE A 92 -16.23 7.35 5.86
C PHE A 92 -17.23 8.45 6.28
N THR A 93 -18.22 8.77 5.45
CA THR A 93 -19.17 9.87 5.73
C THR A 93 -20.44 9.45 6.48
N GLU A 94 -20.63 8.16 6.76
CA GLU A 94 -21.84 7.63 7.45
C GLU A 94 -21.60 7.12 8.89
N ILE A 95 -20.54 7.57 9.57
CA ILE A 95 -20.36 7.35 11.01
C ILE A 95 -19.95 8.66 11.69
N ILE A 96 -20.87 9.62 11.76
CA ILE A 96 -20.97 10.62 12.84
C ILE A 96 -22.43 10.77 13.23
#